data_AF-A0A2S0M606-F1
#
_entry.id   AF-A0A2S0M606-F1
#
_cell.length_a   1.000
_cell.length_b   1.000
_cell.length_c   1.000
_cell.angle_alpha   90.00
_cell.angle_beta   90.00
_cell.angle_gamma   90.00
#
_symmetry.space_group_name_H-M   'P 1'
#
loop_
_entity.id
_entity.type
_entity.pdbx_description
1 polymer ?
#
loop_
_entity_poly.entity_id
_entity_poly.type
_entity_poly.pdbx_seq_one_letter_code
_entity_poly.pdbx_strand_id
1 'polypeptide(L)'
;MFGAKSISKLFLGSMLLIMPAGSFAYVDDAGIMDHFNYANDQYLYDYFNHNDYQLYHKDTNADAYIKNDNSLFMSISTDSLGGFWRKEGMLYTVIMMKPGYKTDKGIEVGMTLKQVKEAYGEIYASKQINIYKNNPNTGYYLEGVYNFKTKYGDQEKFKYYMISYFDRNHHWVEFLVDKSSKKVRAIGYFYGEPRFGINNNNDLVHEIDGWGLWPIVLADRINEHPLKSSWRAIADAWKGI
;
A
#
# COMPACT_ATOMS: atom_id res chain seq x y z
N MET A 1 -56.29 45.47 -16.27
CA MET A 1 -55.89 44.55 -17.35
C MET A 1 -54.38 44.50 -17.40
N PHE A 2 -53.81 43.31 -17.16
CA PHE A 2 -52.38 43.02 -17.23
C PHE A 2 -51.97 42.67 -18.67
N GLY A 3 -50.76 43.06 -19.08
CA GLY A 3 -50.12 42.62 -20.31
C GLY A 3 -48.75 43.28 -20.42
N ALA A 4 -47.72 42.74 -19.75
CA ALA A 4 -46.74 41.79 -20.29
C ALA A 4 -45.37 42.48 -20.38
N LYS A 5 -44.48 42.08 -19.46
CA LYS A 5 -43.07 42.48 -19.35
C LYS A 5 -42.26 41.83 -20.48
N SER A 6 -41.23 42.52 -20.96
CA SER A 6 -40.03 41.86 -21.48
C SER A 6 -38.80 42.71 -21.17
N ILE A 7 -38.05 42.31 -20.15
CA ILE A 7 -36.69 42.77 -19.89
C ILE A 7 -35.79 41.66 -20.43
N SER A 8 -35.08 41.96 -21.51
CA SER A 8 -34.03 41.13 -22.08
C SER A 8 -32.89 40.95 -21.07
N LYS A 9 -32.92 39.83 -20.34
CA LYS A 9 -31.76 39.38 -19.56
C LYS A 9 -30.77 38.72 -20.51
N LEU A 10 -29.73 39.45 -20.86
CA LEU A 10 -28.50 38.91 -21.43
C LEU A 10 -27.85 38.01 -20.36
N PHE A 11 -28.11 36.71 -20.41
CA PHE A 11 -27.32 35.74 -19.65
C PHE A 11 -26.00 35.54 -20.38
N LEU A 12 -24.93 36.17 -19.89
CA LEU A 12 -23.57 35.71 -20.16
C LEU A 12 -23.48 34.28 -19.63
N GLY A 13 -23.54 33.30 -20.53
CA GLY A 13 -23.19 31.94 -20.25
C GLY A 13 -21.72 31.90 -19.86
N SER A 14 -21.43 31.81 -18.57
CA SER A 14 -20.15 31.32 -18.08
C SER A 14 -20.00 29.89 -18.61
N MET A 15 -19.30 29.73 -19.73
CA MET A 15 -18.65 28.48 -20.05
C MET A 15 -17.69 28.20 -18.88
N LEU A 16 -18.15 27.40 -17.92
CA LEU A 16 -17.25 26.67 -17.05
C LEU A 16 -16.40 25.84 -18.00
N LEU A 17 -15.15 26.25 -18.17
CA LEU A 17 -14.10 25.37 -18.65
C LEU A 17 -14.03 24.25 -17.61
N ILE A 18 -14.78 23.18 -17.86
CA ILE A 18 -14.54 21.90 -17.21
C ILE A 18 -13.15 21.50 -17.69
N MET A 19 -12.13 21.86 -16.91
CA MET A 19 -10.84 21.22 -17.02
C MET A 19 -11.12 19.73 -16.90
N PRO A 20 -10.65 18.87 -17.83
CA PRO A 20 -10.78 17.45 -17.62
C PRO A 20 -10.02 17.15 -16.33
N ALA A 21 -10.78 16.85 -15.27
CA ALA A 21 -10.23 16.19 -14.10
C ALA A 21 -9.46 15.00 -14.66
N GLY A 22 -8.14 15.00 -14.48
CA GLY A 22 -7.31 13.92 -14.97
C GLY A 22 -7.90 12.62 -14.44
N SER A 23 -8.50 11.82 -15.32
CA SER A 23 -8.81 10.45 -14.98
C SER A 23 -7.45 9.79 -14.82
N PHE A 24 -7.12 9.37 -13.60
CA PHE A 24 -5.99 8.49 -13.36
C PHE A 24 -6.50 7.05 -13.30
N ALA A 25 -5.59 6.08 -13.22
CA ALA A 25 -6.00 4.69 -13.05
C ALA A 25 -6.49 4.57 -11.64
N TYR A 26 -7.74 4.15 -11.52
CA TYR A 26 -8.37 3.99 -10.24
C TYR A 26 -8.97 2.60 -10.15
N VAL A 27 -8.76 1.98 -9.00
CA VAL A 27 -9.64 0.92 -8.53
C VAL A 27 -10.82 1.56 -7.83
N ASP A 28 -11.95 0.87 -7.87
CA ASP A 28 -13.18 1.24 -7.18
C ASP A 28 -13.02 1.21 -5.65
N ASP A 29 -12.12 0.37 -5.14
CA ASP A 29 -11.85 0.25 -3.70
C ASP A 29 -10.38 -0.13 -3.43
N ALA A 30 -9.66 0.73 -2.70
CA ALA A 30 -8.33 0.46 -2.16
C ALA A 30 -8.32 0.33 -0.63
N GLY A 31 -9.50 0.26 -0.01
CA GLY A 31 -9.70 0.10 1.42
C GLY A 31 -9.19 -1.23 1.96
N ILE A 32 -9.04 -1.27 3.28
CA ILE A 32 -8.51 -2.41 4.01
C ILE A 32 -9.18 -2.53 5.38
N MET A 33 -9.17 -3.76 5.93
CA MET A 33 -9.68 -4.12 7.26
C MET A 33 -11.18 -3.87 7.46
N ASP A 34 -12.00 -4.26 6.47
CA ASP A 34 -13.47 -4.16 6.51
C ASP A 34 -13.91 -2.69 6.64
N HIS A 35 -13.45 -1.86 5.69
CA HIS A 35 -13.75 -0.44 5.63
C HIS A 35 -13.36 0.34 6.89
N PHE A 36 -12.22 -0.04 7.49
CA PHE A 36 -11.65 0.70 8.61
C PHE A 36 -11.56 2.18 8.25
N ASN A 37 -11.96 3.06 9.16
CA ASN A 37 -12.13 4.47 8.82
C ASN A 37 -10.79 5.21 8.85
N TYR A 38 -10.17 5.37 7.68
CA TYR A 38 -8.88 6.03 7.48
C TYR A 38 -8.94 7.55 7.48
N ALA A 39 -10.11 8.12 7.14
CA ALA A 39 -10.32 9.57 7.08
C ALA A 39 -10.66 10.17 8.45
N ASN A 40 -10.71 9.33 9.49
CA ASN A 40 -11.31 9.72 10.74
C ASN A 40 -10.38 10.66 11.52
N ASP A 41 -10.95 11.77 11.95
CA ASP A 41 -10.47 12.64 13.02
C ASP A 41 -10.41 11.95 14.40
N GLN A 42 -10.43 10.62 14.42
CA GLN A 42 -10.25 9.81 15.62
C GLN A 42 -8.79 9.68 15.97
N TYR A 43 -8.47 10.09 17.20
CA TYR A 43 -7.21 9.79 17.85
C TYR A 43 -7.08 8.27 18.03
N LEU A 44 -6.07 7.67 17.38
CA LEU A 44 -5.86 6.23 17.44
C LEU A 44 -5.20 5.73 18.73
N TYR A 45 -4.82 6.62 19.65
CA TYR A 45 -4.23 6.22 20.92
C TYR A 45 -5.12 5.24 21.70
N ASP A 46 -6.42 5.51 21.80
CA ASP A 46 -7.36 4.59 22.46
C ASP A 46 -7.52 3.29 21.67
N TYR A 47 -7.51 3.35 20.34
CA TYR A 47 -7.54 2.14 19.52
C TYR A 47 -6.34 1.24 19.84
N PHE A 48 -5.12 1.78 19.91
CA PHE A 48 -3.92 1.00 20.24
C PHE A 48 -4.00 0.39 21.65
N ASN A 49 -4.44 1.16 22.63
CA ASN A 49 -4.58 0.71 24.02
C ASN A 49 -5.54 -0.47 24.18
N HIS A 50 -6.56 -0.58 23.33
CA HIS A 50 -7.58 -1.64 23.40
C HIS A 50 -7.36 -2.81 22.42
N ASN A 51 -6.35 -2.74 21.54
CA ASN A 51 -6.19 -3.70 20.44
C ASN A 51 -4.81 -4.39 20.42
N ASP A 52 -4.19 -4.63 21.58
CA ASP A 52 -2.92 -5.40 21.70
C ASP A 52 -1.76 -4.83 20.85
N TYR A 53 -1.69 -3.51 20.74
CA TYR A 53 -0.55 -2.84 20.16
C TYR A 53 0.46 -2.50 21.25
N GLN A 54 1.74 -2.61 20.87
CA GLN A 54 2.83 -2.02 21.63
C GLN A 54 3.42 -0.85 20.83
N LEU A 55 3.88 0.17 21.56
CA LEU A 55 4.66 1.24 20.98
C LEU A 55 5.98 0.66 20.46
N TYR A 56 6.22 0.81 19.16
CA TYR A 56 7.38 0.29 18.46
C TYR A 56 8.50 1.33 18.37
N HIS A 57 8.15 2.57 18.03
CA HIS A 57 9.10 3.68 17.93
C HIS A 57 8.40 5.02 18.12
N LYS A 58 9.13 6.01 18.63
CA LYS A 58 8.72 7.42 18.65
C LYS A 58 9.68 8.22 17.79
N ASP A 59 9.16 8.91 16.79
CA ASP A 59 9.89 9.86 15.97
C ASP A 59 9.25 11.25 16.07
N THR A 60 10.00 12.27 15.67
CA THR A 60 9.57 13.67 15.65
C THR A 60 8.30 13.87 14.83
N ASN A 61 8.13 13.06 13.77
CA ASN A 61 7.08 13.19 12.78
C ASN A 61 5.98 12.11 12.90
N ALA A 62 6.30 10.97 13.51
CA ALA A 62 5.34 9.89 13.66
C ALA A 62 5.64 8.97 14.85
N ASP A 63 4.59 8.53 15.53
CA ASP A 63 4.66 7.43 16.49
C ASP A 63 4.27 6.15 15.76
N ALA A 64 5.02 5.09 16.00
CA ALA A 64 4.83 3.79 15.37
C ALA A 64 4.39 2.75 16.40
N TYR A 65 3.39 1.96 16.03
CA TYR A 65 2.78 0.93 16.85
C TYR A 65 2.77 -0.39 16.06
N ILE A 66 2.98 -1.49 16.77
CA ILE A 66 2.93 -2.83 16.18
C ILE A 66 2.08 -3.74 17.05
N LYS A 67 1.24 -4.59 16.43
CA LYS A 67 0.55 -5.67 17.13
C LYS A 67 1.57 -6.59 17.81
N ASN A 68 1.25 -7.11 18.99
CA ASN A 68 2.12 -8.03 19.73
C ASN A 68 2.50 -9.30 18.95
N ASP A 69 1.66 -9.75 18.02
CA ASP A 69 1.94 -10.89 17.15
C ASP A 69 2.73 -10.51 15.88
N ASN A 70 3.13 -9.25 15.72
CA ASN A 70 3.80 -8.67 14.56
C ASN A 70 3.03 -8.82 13.23
N SER A 71 1.70 -8.97 13.28
CA SER A 71 0.88 -9.10 12.07
C SER A 71 0.59 -7.78 11.38
N LEU A 72 0.54 -6.69 12.16
CA LEU A 72 0.08 -5.38 11.71
C LEU A 72 0.91 -4.29 12.36
N PHE A 73 1.39 -3.37 11.53
CA PHE A 73 2.08 -2.15 11.94
C PHE A 73 1.24 -0.95 11.54
N MET A 74 1.18 0.06 12.41
CA MET A 74 0.51 1.32 12.14
C MET A 74 1.39 2.47 12.61
N SER A 75 1.49 3.53 11.83
CA SER A 75 2.10 4.79 12.28
C SER A 75 1.07 5.90 12.29
N ILE A 76 1.20 6.83 13.24
CA ILE A 76 0.34 8.00 13.39
C ILE A 76 1.20 9.27 13.41
N SER A 77 0.63 10.38 12.99
CA SER A 77 1.28 11.69 13.02
C SER A 77 1.46 12.18 14.46
N THR A 78 2.63 12.71 14.82
CA THR A 78 2.92 13.30 16.15
C THR A 78 2.79 14.83 16.18
N ASP A 79 2.73 15.47 15.02
CA ASP A 79 2.41 16.89 14.85
C ASP A 79 1.55 17.04 13.59
N SER A 80 0.98 18.22 13.37
CA SER A 80 0.49 18.63 12.06
C SER A 80 1.68 18.70 11.10
N LEU A 81 2.03 17.56 10.48
CA LEU A 81 3.12 17.46 9.52
C LEU A 81 2.99 18.57 8.49
N GLY A 82 3.86 19.58 8.56
CA GLY A 82 3.73 20.82 7.81
C GLY A 82 3.50 20.58 6.33
N GLY A 83 2.25 20.78 5.88
CA GLY A 83 1.83 20.65 4.48
C GLY A 83 1.07 19.37 4.11
N PHE A 84 0.98 18.39 5.00
CA PHE A 84 0.05 17.26 4.86
C PHE A 84 -1.21 17.56 5.66
N TRP A 85 -2.38 17.29 5.10
CA TRP A 85 -3.70 17.49 5.72
C TRP A 85 -3.97 16.56 6.93
N ARG A 86 -2.96 16.28 7.77
CA ARG A 86 -3.00 15.33 8.88
C ARG A 86 -2.71 16.04 10.20
N LYS A 87 -3.56 15.82 11.19
CA LYS A 87 -3.41 16.30 12.56
C LYS A 87 -2.67 15.27 13.40
N GLU A 88 -2.16 15.69 14.55
CA GLU A 88 -1.66 14.78 15.58
C GLU A 88 -2.66 13.65 15.87
N GLY A 89 -2.15 12.44 16.08
CA GLY A 89 -2.96 11.26 16.37
C GLY A 89 -3.63 10.61 15.15
N MET A 90 -3.57 11.25 13.98
CA MET A 90 -4.16 10.69 12.75
C MET A 90 -3.27 9.62 12.14
N LEU A 91 -3.92 8.64 11.50
CA LEU A 91 -3.27 7.55 10.80
C LEU A 91 -2.37 8.06 9.67
N TYR A 92 -1.15 7.53 9.63
CA TYR A 92 -0.16 7.81 8.61
C TYR A 92 0.01 6.64 7.65
N THR A 93 0.19 5.42 8.17
CA THR A 93 0.41 4.21 7.36
C THR A 93 -0.08 2.98 8.09
N VAL A 94 -0.58 1.99 7.34
CA VAL A 94 -0.84 0.63 7.83
C VAL A 94 -0.03 -0.37 7.01
N ILE A 95 0.62 -1.33 7.67
CA ILE A 95 1.36 -2.40 7.01
C ILE A 95 0.94 -3.75 7.59
N MET A 96 0.33 -4.58 6.76
CA MET A 96 0.04 -5.98 7.06
C MET A 96 1.24 -6.85 6.69
N MET A 97 1.76 -7.61 7.64
CA MET A 97 3.00 -8.39 7.50
C MET A 97 2.78 -9.89 7.67
N LYS A 98 1.61 -10.31 8.16
CA LYS A 98 1.23 -11.73 8.32
C LYS A 98 -0.20 -11.98 7.85
N PRO A 99 -0.56 -13.24 7.50
CA PRO A 99 -1.94 -13.60 7.23
C PRO A 99 -2.86 -13.25 8.40
N GLY A 100 -4.11 -12.85 8.12
CA GLY A 100 -5.12 -12.55 9.14
C GLY A 100 -5.89 -11.24 8.88
N TYR A 101 -5.22 -10.22 8.36
CA TYR A 101 -5.86 -8.99 7.89
C TYR A 101 -6.01 -9.01 6.37
N LYS A 102 -7.10 -8.41 5.89
CA LYS A 102 -7.46 -8.39 4.48
C LYS A 102 -7.64 -6.97 3.98
N THR A 103 -7.40 -6.79 2.70
CA THR A 103 -7.98 -5.66 1.98
C THR A 103 -9.49 -5.81 1.88
N ASP A 104 -10.20 -4.73 1.57
CA ASP A 104 -11.66 -4.77 1.41
C ASP A 104 -12.06 -5.62 0.19
N LYS A 105 -11.13 -5.79 -0.75
CA LYS A 105 -11.23 -6.76 -1.85
C LYS A 105 -10.77 -8.18 -1.50
N GLY A 106 -10.56 -8.47 -0.23
CA GLY A 106 -10.30 -9.81 0.30
C GLY A 106 -8.87 -10.34 0.16
N ILE A 107 -7.89 -9.48 -0.18
CA ILE A 107 -6.49 -9.91 -0.33
C ILE A 107 -5.77 -9.90 1.02
N GLU A 108 -5.06 -10.97 1.35
CA GLU A 108 -4.20 -11.07 2.55
C GLU A 108 -2.76 -11.45 2.19
N VAL A 109 -1.85 -11.26 3.16
CA VAL A 109 -0.46 -11.74 3.05
C VAL A 109 -0.44 -13.25 2.83
N GLY A 110 0.40 -13.71 1.89
CA GLY A 110 0.51 -15.11 1.48
C GLY A 110 -0.30 -15.48 0.24
N MET A 111 -1.28 -14.65 -0.16
CA MET A 111 -2.00 -14.83 -1.42
C MET A 111 -1.10 -14.60 -2.63
N THR A 112 -1.55 -15.10 -3.79
CA THR A 112 -0.77 -15.05 -5.02
C THR A 112 -0.98 -13.74 -5.79
N LEU A 113 0.01 -13.37 -6.60
CA LEU A 113 -0.10 -12.27 -7.58
C LEU A 113 -1.30 -12.44 -8.51
N LYS A 114 -1.64 -13.68 -8.88
CA LYS A 114 -2.82 -13.97 -9.70
C LYS A 114 -4.10 -13.50 -9.00
N GLN A 115 -4.27 -13.83 -7.72
CA GLN A 115 -5.43 -13.39 -6.93
C GLN A 115 -5.48 -11.87 -6.76
N VAL A 116 -4.34 -11.22 -6.58
CA VAL A 116 -4.25 -9.75 -6.55
C VAL A 116 -4.79 -9.15 -7.85
N LYS A 117 -4.35 -9.67 -9.00
CA LYS A 117 -4.82 -9.23 -10.31
C LYS A 117 -6.30 -9.51 -10.55
N GLU A 118 -6.82 -10.63 -10.07
CA GLU A 118 -8.25 -10.96 -10.16
C GLU A 118 -9.11 -9.97 -9.35
N ALA A 119 -8.62 -9.50 -8.20
CA ALA A 119 -9.34 -8.56 -7.34
C ALA A 119 -9.21 -7.09 -7.79
N TYR A 120 -8.00 -6.67 -8.18
CA TYR A 120 -7.69 -5.26 -8.44
C TYR A 120 -7.51 -4.92 -9.93
N GLY A 121 -7.41 -5.94 -10.79
CA GLY A 121 -7.22 -5.79 -12.23
C GLY A 121 -5.75 -5.84 -12.66
N GLU A 122 -5.54 -5.60 -13.95
CA GLU A 122 -4.26 -5.81 -14.62
C GLU A 122 -3.17 -4.85 -14.14
N ILE A 123 -1.91 -5.28 -14.24
CA ILE A 123 -0.74 -4.49 -13.83
C ILE A 123 0.19 -4.22 -15.00
N TYR A 124 0.67 -2.99 -15.08
CA TYR A 124 1.59 -2.56 -16.14
C TYR A 124 2.90 -2.06 -15.54
N ALA A 125 3.97 -2.01 -16.34
CA ALA A 125 5.23 -1.48 -15.83
C ALA A 125 5.07 0.01 -15.46
N SER A 126 5.72 0.43 -14.38
CA SER A 126 5.88 1.86 -14.07
C SER A 126 6.42 2.59 -15.31
N LYS A 127 5.96 3.82 -15.55
CA LYS A 127 6.19 4.67 -16.76
C LYS A 127 5.16 4.55 -17.90
N GLN A 128 4.20 3.63 -17.85
CA GLN A 128 3.10 3.56 -18.82
C GLN A 128 1.93 4.52 -18.50
N ILE A 129 2.23 5.81 -18.31
CA ILE A 129 1.29 6.87 -17.85
C ILE A 129 -0.03 6.89 -18.65
N ASN A 130 0.04 6.65 -19.95
CA ASN A 130 -1.14 6.67 -20.82
C ASN A 130 -2.14 5.55 -20.53
N ILE A 131 -1.67 4.37 -20.11
CA ILE A 131 -2.58 3.29 -19.71
C ILE A 131 -3.31 3.70 -18.45
N TYR A 132 -2.57 4.25 -17.48
CA TYR A 132 -3.16 4.64 -16.22
C TYR A 132 -4.24 5.69 -16.41
N LYS A 133 -4.02 6.68 -17.28
CA LYS A 133 -5.01 7.73 -17.51
C LYS A 133 -6.34 7.23 -18.10
N ASN A 134 -6.30 6.13 -18.85
CA ASN A 134 -7.41 5.75 -19.72
C ASN A 134 -8.05 4.40 -19.37
N ASN A 135 -7.40 3.57 -18.54
CA ASN A 135 -7.85 2.23 -18.23
C ASN A 135 -8.19 2.11 -16.72
N PRO A 136 -9.48 2.01 -16.35
CA PRO A 136 -9.87 1.76 -14.96
C PRO A 136 -9.40 0.37 -14.51
N ASN A 137 -9.32 0.15 -13.19
CA ASN A 137 -8.89 -1.12 -12.59
C ASN A 137 -7.54 -1.59 -13.11
N THR A 138 -6.57 -0.66 -13.16
CA THR A 138 -5.19 -0.98 -13.49
C THR A 138 -4.26 -0.51 -12.38
N GLY A 139 -3.31 -1.37 -12.03
CA GLY A 139 -2.21 -1.03 -11.14
C GLY A 139 -0.92 -0.94 -11.92
N TYR A 140 0.16 -0.55 -11.25
CA TYR A 140 1.48 -0.66 -11.83
C TYR A 140 2.41 -1.47 -10.97
N TYR A 141 3.51 -1.90 -11.57
CA TYR A 141 4.59 -2.52 -10.85
C TYR A 141 5.96 -1.92 -11.14
N LEU A 142 6.82 -2.02 -10.15
CA LEU A 142 8.26 -1.85 -10.26
C LEU A 142 8.96 -3.08 -9.68
N GLU A 143 10.18 -3.33 -10.13
CA GLU A 143 10.99 -4.43 -9.63
C GLU A 143 12.06 -3.89 -8.69
N GLY A 144 12.38 -4.65 -7.65
CA GLY A 144 13.44 -4.29 -6.72
C GLY A 144 14.17 -5.50 -6.16
N VAL A 145 15.27 -5.21 -5.47
CA VAL A 145 16.09 -6.20 -4.79
C VAL A 145 16.45 -5.64 -3.41
N TYR A 146 16.11 -6.38 -2.37
CA TYR A 146 16.57 -6.14 -1.01
C TYR A 146 17.67 -7.16 -0.68
N ASN A 147 18.81 -6.68 -0.19
CA ASN A 147 19.90 -7.53 0.27
C ASN A 147 19.79 -7.67 1.79
N PHE A 148 19.90 -8.89 2.30
CA PHE A 148 19.78 -9.15 3.74
C PHE A 148 20.77 -10.21 4.20
N LYS A 149 21.03 -10.21 5.51
CA LYS A 149 21.78 -11.27 6.19
C LYS A 149 20.82 -12.30 6.78
N THR A 150 21.06 -13.58 6.53
CA THR A 150 20.42 -14.64 7.31
C THR A 150 20.92 -14.57 8.76
N LYS A 151 20.21 -15.22 9.70
CA LYS A 151 20.70 -15.34 11.08
C LYS A 151 22.03 -16.12 11.21
N TYR A 152 22.45 -16.81 10.14
CA TYR A 152 23.70 -17.58 10.09
C TYR A 152 24.85 -16.77 9.46
N GLY A 153 24.58 -15.54 9.02
CA GLY A 153 25.59 -14.62 8.48
C GLY A 153 25.69 -14.59 6.95
N ASP A 154 24.94 -15.43 6.24
CA ASP A 154 24.96 -15.49 4.77
C ASP A 154 24.31 -14.25 4.14
N GLN A 155 24.88 -13.79 3.02
CA GLN A 155 24.29 -12.74 2.20
C GLN A 155 23.25 -13.34 1.25
N GLU A 156 22.02 -12.86 1.34
CA GLU A 156 20.91 -13.30 0.50
C GLU A 156 20.24 -12.12 -0.22
N LYS A 157 19.55 -12.44 -1.32
CA LYS A 157 18.85 -11.45 -2.16
C LYS A 157 17.37 -11.77 -2.24
N PHE A 158 16.54 -10.86 -1.74
CA PHE A 158 15.11 -10.89 -1.94
C PHE A 158 14.73 -10.04 -3.15
N LYS A 159 14.35 -10.69 -4.26
CA LYS A 159 13.86 -10.01 -5.46
C LYS A 159 12.34 -9.90 -5.40
N TYR A 160 11.80 -8.71 -5.61
CA TYR A 160 10.36 -8.46 -5.47
C TYR A 160 9.77 -7.65 -6.63
N TYR A 161 8.46 -7.77 -6.80
CA TYR A 161 7.62 -6.75 -7.42
C TYR A 161 7.03 -5.89 -6.32
N MET A 162 7.02 -4.59 -6.52
CA MET A 162 6.16 -3.67 -5.79
C MET A 162 5.02 -3.29 -6.71
N ILE A 163 3.80 -3.50 -6.24
CA ILE A 163 2.59 -3.30 -7.04
C ILE A 163 1.71 -2.31 -6.32
N SER A 164 1.25 -1.27 -7.02
CA SER A 164 0.46 -0.21 -6.41
C SER A 164 -0.86 -0.02 -7.16
N TYR A 165 -1.95 0.14 -6.41
CA TYR A 165 -3.28 0.50 -6.91
C TYR A 165 -3.80 1.70 -6.13
N PHE A 166 -4.44 2.64 -6.84
CA PHE A 166 -4.93 3.90 -6.29
C PHE A 166 -6.44 3.95 -6.43
N ASP A 167 -7.15 4.54 -5.48
CA ASP A 167 -8.57 4.86 -5.65
C ASP A 167 -8.78 6.38 -5.83
N ARG A 168 -10.02 6.76 -6.13
CA ARG A 168 -10.40 8.17 -6.37
C ARG A 168 -10.45 9.02 -5.11
N ASN A 169 -10.34 8.40 -3.94
CA ASN A 169 -10.43 9.04 -2.64
C ASN A 169 -9.05 9.29 -2.03
N HIS A 170 -8.00 9.27 -2.86
CA HIS A 170 -6.61 9.43 -2.46
C HIS A 170 -6.12 8.30 -1.53
N HIS A 171 -6.76 7.13 -1.58
CA HIS A 171 -6.20 5.95 -0.97
C HIS A 171 -5.33 5.22 -1.96
N TRP A 172 -4.29 4.56 -1.46
CA TRP A 172 -3.60 3.57 -2.26
C TRP A 172 -3.17 2.39 -1.43
N VAL A 173 -3.17 1.23 -2.08
CA VAL A 173 -2.72 -0.04 -1.53
C VAL A 173 -1.52 -0.51 -2.33
N GLU A 174 -0.50 -0.98 -1.62
CA GLU A 174 0.70 -1.55 -2.21
C GLU A 174 0.90 -2.99 -1.78
N PHE A 175 1.40 -3.81 -2.69
CA PHE A 175 1.70 -5.22 -2.46
C PHE A 175 3.18 -5.49 -2.71
N LEU A 176 3.89 -5.94 -1.68
CA LEU A 176 5.22 -6.51 -1.81
C LEU A 176 5.11 -7.97 -2.23
N VAL A 177 5.48 -8.30 -3.46
CA VAL A 177 5.34 -9.66 -4.01
C VAL A 177 6.71 -10.26 -4.27
N ASP A 178 6.96 -11.44 -3.71
CA ASP A 178 8.17 -12.24 -3.97
C ASP A 178 8.22 -12.68 -5.45
N LYS A 179 9.29 -12.34 -6.18
CA LYS A 179 9.40 -12.70 -7.60
C LYS A 179 9.49 -14.20 -7.83
N SER A 180 10.00 -14.96 -6.87
CA SER A 180 10.18 -16.41 -6.97
C SER A 180 8.85 -17.13 -6.73
N SER A 181 8.23 -16.88 -5.58
CA SER A 181 7.00 -17.60 -5.19
C SER A 181 5.72 -16.98 -5.76
N LYS A 182 5.80 -15.74 -6.27
CA LYS A 182 4.66 -14.92 -6.70
C LYS A 182 3.63 -14.73 -5.58
N LYS A 183 4.05 -14.79 -4.31
CA LYS A 183 3.21 -14.57 -3.14
C LYS A 183 3.44 -13.19 -2.53
N VAL A 184 2.36 -12.61 -2.01
CA VAL A 184 2.36 -11.37 -1.24
C VAL A 184 3.10 -11.61 0.09
N ARG A 185 4.07 -10.75 0.39
CA ARG A 185 4.89 -10.75 1.62
C ARG A 185 4.50 -9.64 2.58
N ALA A 186 4.00 -8.52 2.07
CA ALA A 186 3.44 -7.43 2.86
C ALA A 186 2.42 -6.67 2.03
N ILE A 187 1.47 -6.04 2.72
CA ILE A 187 0.47 -5.14 2.13
C ILE A 187 0.58 -3.81 2.86
N GLY A 188 0.77 -2.72 2.12
CA GLY A 188 0.77 -1.36 2.65
C GLY A 188 -0.51 -0.64 2.27
N TYR A 189 -1.07 0.13 3.18
CA TYR A 189 -2.14 1.06 2.90
C TYR A 189 -1.75 2.47 3.34
N PHE A 190 -2.12 3.43 2.51
CA PHE A 190 -1.78 4.83 2.68
C PHE A 190 -2.93 5.73 2.24
N TYR A 191 -3.02 6.89 2.89
CA TYR A 191 -4.04 7.90 2.65
C TYR A 191 -3.39 9.24 2.30
N GLY A 192 -3.63 9.79 1.11
CA GLY A 192 -3.12 11.09 0.66
C GLY A 192 -2.57 11.07 -0.76
N GLU A 193 -1.77 12.08 -1.11
CA GLU A 193 -1.05 12.07 -2.38
C GLU A 193 0.25 11.25 -2.27
N PRO A 194 0.55 10.36 -3.23
CA PRO A 194 1.81 9.63 -3.25
C PRO A 194 3.01 10.58 -3.32
N ARG A 195 4.03 10.34 -2.49
CA ARG A 195 5.17 11.28 -2.29
C ARG A 195 5.89 11.67 -3.58
N PHE A 196 5.90 10.78 -4.58
CA PHE A 196 6.59 10.97 -5.86
C PHE A 196 5.66 10.82 -7.08
N GLY A 197 4.35 10.92 -6.87
CA GLY A 197 3.35 10.62 -7.90
C GLY A 197 3.30 9.13 -8.29
N ILE A 198 2.37 8.81 -9.18
CA ILE A 198 2.06 7.43 -9.65
C ILE A 198 3.26 6.74 -10.34
N ASN A 199 4.33 7.45 -10.68
CA ASN A 199 5.43 6.87 -11.47
C ASN A 199 6.52 6.20 -10.64
N ASN A 200 6.57 6.42 -9.33
CA ASN A 200 7.67 5.99 -8.46
C ASN A 200 7.20 5.57 -7.06
N ASN A 201 5.94 5.19 -6.86
CA ASN A 201 5.52 4.78 -5.53
C ASN A 201 6.12 3.42 -5.15
N ASN A 202 7.01 3.47 -4.17
CA ASN A 202 7.62 2.38 -3.45
C ASN A 202 7.53 2.67 -1.94
N ASP A 203 6.49 3.40 -1.51
CA ASP A 203 6.30 3.86 -0.14
C ASP A 203 6.29 2.66 0.82
N LEU A 204 5.70 1.52 0.48
CA LEU A 204 5.75 0.32 1.31
C LEU A 204 7.18 -0.19 1.54
N VAL A 205 8.03 -0.18 0.52
CA VAL A 205 9.44 -0.57 0.69
C VAL A 205 10.17 0.44 1.57
N HIS A 206 9.92 1.73 1.35
CA HIS A 206 10.52 2.80 2.15
C HIS A 206 10.10 2.74 3.62
N GLU A 207 8.83 2.48 3.91
CA GLU A 207 8.35 2.34 5.28
C GLU A 207 8.87 1.04 5.92
N ILE A 208 8.89 -0.09 5.19
CA ILE A 208 9.49 -1.34 5.71
C ILE A 208 10.97 -1.13 6.05
N ASP A 209 11.71 -0.42 5.21
CA ASP A 209 13.13 -0.13 5.43
C ASP A 209 13.34 0.88 6.58
N GLY A 210 12.64 2.01 6.53
CA GLY A 210 12.76 3.10 7.49
C GLY A 210 12.37 2.70 8.91
N TRP A 211 11.36 1.84 9.06
CA TRP A 211 10.96 1.30 10.36
C TRP A 211 11.68 -0.01 10.73
N GLY A 212 12.59 -0.52 9.89
CA GLY A 212 13.34 -1.74 10.17
C GLY A 212 12.47 -3.01 10.27
N LEU A 213 11.40 -3.09 9.47
CA LEU A 213 10.40 -4.17 9.51
C LEU A 213 10.79 -5.40 8.67
N TRP A 214 11.88 -5.33 7.89
CA TRP A 214 12.37 -6.46 7.08
C TRP A 214 12.53 -7.79 7.84
N PRO A 215 13.04 -7.82 9.10
CA PRO A 215 13.13 -9.04 9.88
C PRO A 215 11.79 -9.74 10.14
N ILE A 216 10.70 -8.99 10.11
CA ILE A 216 9.34 -9.50 10.31
C ILE A 216 8.79 -10.01 8.98
N VAL A 217 8.86 -9.17 7.93
CA VAL A 217 8.34 -9.47 6.58
C VAL A 217 9.04 -10.69 5.96
N LEU A 218 10.33 -10.86 6.23
CA LEU A 218 11.15 -11.96 5.70
C LEU A 218 11.55 -12.95 6.79
N ALA A 219 10.78 -13.04 7.87
CA ALA A 219 11.11 -13.90 9.01
C ALA A 219 11.35 -15.37 8.59
N ASP A 220 10.56 -15.89 7.66
CA ASP A 220 10.74 -17.26 7.14
C ASP A 220 12.09 -17.44 6.43
N ARG A 221 12.49 -16.47 5.62
CA ARG A 221 13.75 -16.51 4.86
C ARG A 221 14.98 -16.24 5.73
N ILE A 222 14.90 -15.28 6.65
CA ILE A 222 16.01 -14.93 7.55
C ILE A 222 16.33 -16.08 8.51
N ASN A 223 15.31 -16.82 8.93
CA ASN A 223 15.44 -17.96 9.82
C ASN A 223 15.72 -19.29 9.10
N GLU A 224 15.57 -19.35 7.77
CA GLU A 224 15.80 -20.57 6.99
C GLU A 224 17.30 -20.93 7.00
N HIS A 225 17.59 -22.20 7.31
CA HIS A 225 18.97 -22.70 7.30
C HIS A 225 19.42 -22.93 5.85
N PRO A 226 20.63 -22.50 5.44
CA PRO A 226 21.13 -22.64 4.07
C PRO A 226 21.17 -24.09 3.54
N LEU A 227 21.41 -25.04 4.44
CA LEU A 227 21.35 -26.47 4.12
C LEU A 227 19.94 -26.93 3.71
N LYS A 228 18.85 -26.36 4.26
CA LYS A 228 17.48 -26.75 3.88
C LYS A 228 17.11 -26.31 2.47
N SER A 229 17.55 -25.13 2.04
CA SER A 229 17.30 -24.63 0.68
C SER A 229 18.09 -25.40 -0.37
N SER A 230 19.34 -25.80 -0.06
CA SER A 230 20.16 -26.66 -0.93
C SER A 230 19.62 -28.10 -1.04
N TRP A 231 19.14 -28.70 0.06
CA TRP A 231 18.46 -30.00 -0.01
C TRP A 231 17.15 -29.96 -0.80
N ARG A 232 16.36 -28.89 -0.70
CA ARG A 232 15.16 -28.69 -1.55
C ARG A 232 15.52 -28.58 -3.03
N ALA A 233 16.54 -27.79 -3.37
CA ALA A 233 16.99 -27.66 -4.76
C ALA A 233 17.49 -29.00 -5.35
N ILE A 234 18.20 -29.80 -4.54
CA ILE A 234 18.64 -31.15 -4.95
C ILE A 234 17.43 -32.09 -5.11
N ALA A 235 16.49 -32.07 -4.16
CA ALA A 235 15.30 -32.92 -4.19
C ALA A 235 14.35 -32.58 -5.35
N ASP A 236 14.18 -31.30 -5.68
CA ASP A 236 13.36 -30.85 -6.80
C ASP A 236 14.03 -31.18 -8.15
N ALA A 237 15.36 -31.08 -8.24
CA ALA A 237 16.12 -31.54 -9.41
C ALA A 237 16.01 -33.06 -9.62
N TRP A 238 15.92 -33.84 -8.55
CA TRP A 238 15.73 -35.29 -8.61
C TRP A 238 14.31 -35.72 -8.99
N LYS A 239 13.28 -34.92 -8.69
CA LYS A 239 11.88 -35.21 -9.08
C LYS A 239 11.54 -34.79 -10.51
N GLY A 240 12.43 -34.08 -11.18
CA GLY A 240 12.31 -33.67 -12.58
C GLY A 240 13.02 -34.59 -13.58
N ILE A 241 13.56 -35.73 -13.13
CA ILE A 241 14.12 -36.82 -13.94
C ILE A 241 13.15 -37.99 -13.88
#